data_AF-A0A853MI65-F1
#
_entry.id   AF-A0A853MI65-F1
#
_cell.length_a   1.000
_cell.length_b   1.000
_cell.length_c   1.000
_cell.angle_alpha   90.00
_cell.angle_beta   90.00
_cell.angle_gamma   90.00
#
_symmetry.space_group_name_H-M   'P 1'
#
loop_
_entity.id
_entity.type
_entity.pdbx_description
1 polymer ?
#
loop_
_entity_poly.entity_id
_entity_poly.type
_entity_poly.pdbx_seq_one_letter_code
_entity_poly.pdbx_strand_id
1 'polypeptide(L)' 'MILILQHLRTHRVLTKKLRLVPYALVGIGVFAFNANTDTNTYLQIYLILLEAKVGIVLVYFFTKNLEKFYK' A
#
# COMPACT_ATOMS: atom_id res chain seq x y z
N MET A 1 -12.31 -32.77 -9.16
CA MET A 1 -13.08 -31.49 -9.21
C MET A 1 -12.89 -30.63 -7.94
N ILE A 2 -13.02 -31.20 -6.74
CA ILE A 2 -12.92 -30.46 -5.45
C ILE A 2 -11.51 -29.84 -5.20
N LEU A 3 -10.44 -30.56 -5.57
CA LEU A 3 -9.05 -30.08 -5.45
C LEU A 3 -8.74 -28.82 -6.28
N ILE A 4 -9.31 -28.70 -7.48
CA ILE A 4 -9.10 -27.56 -8.38
C ILE A 4 -9.80 -26.31 -7.81
N LEU A 5 -10.98 -26.47 -7.23
CA LEU A 5 -11.72 -25.39 -6.58
C LEU A 5 -11.01 -24.86 -5.33
N GLN A 6 -10.40 -25.73 -4.53
CA GLN A 6 -9.59 -25.32 -3.38
C GLN A 6 -8.34 -24.55 -3.82
N HIS A 7 -7.66 -25.01 -4.88
CA HIS A 7 -6.47 -24.33 -5.41
C HIS A 7 -6.80 -22.91 -5.93
N LEU A 8 -7.87 -22.76 -6.70
CA LEU A 8 -8.34 -21.45 -7.18
C LEU A 8 -8.76 -20.51 -6.03
N ARG A 9 -9.33 -21.06 -4.95
CA ARG A 9 -9.73 -20.28 -3.77
C ARG A 9 -8.52 -19.74 -3.01
N THR A 10 -7.48 -20.56 -2.81
CA THR A 10 -6.25 -20.16 -2.13
C THR A 10 -5.54 -19.03 -2.87
N HIS A 11 -5.39 -19.15 -4.19
CA HIS A 11 -4.79 -18.08 -5.01
C HIS A 11 -5.54 -16.76 -4.86
N ARG A 12 -6.87 -16.78 -4.96
CA ARG A 12 -7.71 -15.57 -4.86
C ARG A 12 -7.61 -14.87 -3.50
N VAL A 13 -7.44 -15.62 -2.41
CA VAL A 13 -7.24 -15.07 -1.06
C VAL A 13 -5.82 -14.50 -0.90
N LEU A 14 -4.82 -15.17 -1.48
CA LEU A 14 -3.43 -14.71 -1.47
C LEU A 14 -3.29 -13.37 -2.22
N THR A 15 -3.89 -13.25 -3.42
CA THR A 15 -3.90 -12.00 -4.19
C THR A 15 -4.58 -10.87 -3.42
N LYS A 16 -5.63 -11.19 -2.64
CA LYS A 16 -6.36 -10.21 -1.83
C LYS A 16 -5.53 -9.70 -0.64
N LYS A 17 -4.71 -10.54 -0.02
CA LYS A 17 -3.76 -10.13 1.04
C LYS A 17 -2.57 -9.35 0.48
N LEU A 18 -2.05 -9.75 -0.69
CA LEU A 18 -0.94 -9.07 -1.38
C LEU A 18 -1.29 -7.64 -1.80
N ARG A 19 -2.59 -7.33 -1.95
CA ARG A 19 -3.07 -5.97 -2.23
C ARG A 19 -2.67 -4.95 -1.16
N LEU A 20 -2.39 -5.37 0.08
CA LEU A 20 -1.96 -4.47 1.16
C LEU A 20 -0.47 -4.13 1.12
N VAL A 21 0.34 -4.94 0.44
CA VAL A 21 1.80 -4.77 0.34
C VAL A 21 2.22 -3.40 -0.20
N PRO A 22 1.67 -2.88 -1.31
CA PRO A 22 2.08 -1.57 -1.81
C PRO A 22 1.74 -0.42 -0.85
N TYR A 23 0.63 -0.53 -0.10
CA TYR A 23 0.27 0.46 0.92
C TYR A 23 1.23 0.41 2.11
N ALA A 24 1.59 -0.78 2.58
CA ALA A 24 2.51 -0.97 3.68
C ALA A 24 3.93 -0.48 3.33
N LEU A 25 4.41 -0.77 2.12
CA LEU A 25 5.73 -0.31 1.65
C LEU A 25 5.83 1.21 1.61
N VAL A 26 4.81 1.89 1.08
CA VAL A 26 4.80 3.36 1.02
C VAL A 26 4.72 3.96 2.42
N GLY A 27 3.86 3.43 3.29
CA GLY A 27 3.74 3.91 4.68
C GLY A 27 5.04 3.75 5.48
N ILE A 28 5.70 2.59 5.37
CA ILE A 28 6.98 2.32 6.04
C ILE A 28 8.09 3.22 5.46
N GLY A 29 8.13 3.41 4.13
CA GLY A 29 9.13 4.26 3.48
C GLY A 29 9.02 5.72 3.93
N VAL A 30 7.80 6.28 3.92
CA VAL A 30 7.51 7.63 4.42
C VAL A 30 7.90 7.78 5.88
N PHE A 31 7.52 6.81 6.73
CA PHE A 31 7.87 6.83 8.15
C PHE A 31 9.38 6.79 8.37
N ALA A 32 10.10 5.90 7.69
CA ALA A 32 11.54 5.75 7.83
C ALA A 32 12.32 6.99 7.36
N PHE A 33 11.87 7.62 6.26
CA PHE A 33 12.53 8.81 5.72
C PHE A 33 12.36 10.04 6.63
N ASN A 34 11.26 10.11 7.38
CA ASN A 34 10.94 11.23 8.27
C ASN A 34 11.28 10.98 9.75
N ALA A 35 11.74 9.78 10.12
CA ALA A 35 12.01 9.43 11.52
C ALA A 35 13.25 10.12 12.12
N ASN A 36 14.15 10.68 11.30
CA ASN A 36 15.44 11.25 11.75
C ASN A 36 15.59 12.76 11.48
N THR A 37 14.48 13.48 11.34
CA THR A 37 14.52 14.91 11.07
C THR A 37 14.52 15.70 12.37
N ASP A 38 15.58 16.47 12.65
CA ASP A 38 15.69 17.45 13.76
C ASP A 38 14.80 18.69 13.50
N THR A 39 13.55 18.48 13.10
CA THR A 39 12.54 19.52 12.88
C THR A 39 11.54 19.53 14.03
N ASN A 40 10.81 20.65 14.18
CA ASN A 40 9.76 20.77 15.19
C ASN A 40 8.78 19.59 15.07
N THR A 41 8.59 18.84 16.15
CA THR A 41 7.82 17.59 16.20
C THR A 41 6.41 17.74 15.63
N TYR A 42 5.75 18.89 15.84
CA TYR A 42 4.42 19.14 15.30
C TYR A 42 4.42 19.25 13.76
N LEU A 43 5.44 19.90 13.21
CA LEU A 43 5.64 20.01 11.76
C LEU A 43 5.98 18.65 11.16
N GLN A 44 6.78 17.84 11.85
CA GLN A 44 7.15 16.50 11.43
C GLN A 44 5.93 15.57 11.36
N ILE A 45 5.08 15.56 12.40
CA ILE A 45 3.83 14.77 12.40
C ILE A 45 2.90 15.22 11.28
N TYR A 46 2.78 16.54 11.05
CA TYR A 46 1.95 17.08 9.98
C TYR A 46 2.44 16.63 8.59
N LEU A 47 3.75 16.67 8.35
CA LEU A 47 4.36 16.22 7.10
C LEU A 47 4.20 14.71 6.89
N ILE A 48 4.40 13.90 7.93
CA ILE A 48 4.17 12.45 7.89
C ILE A 48 2.71 12.14 7.52
N LEU A 49 1.75 12.85 8.12
CA LEU A 49 0.33 12.70 7.79
C LEU A 49 0.02 13.12 6.35
N LEU A 50 0.66 14.18 5.85
CA LEU A 50 0.51 14.66 4.48
C LEU A 50 1.06 13.63 3.48
N GLU A 51 2.27 13.13 3.71
CA GLU A 51 2.89 12.10 2.87
C GLU A 51 2.11 10.78 2.90
N ALA A 52 1.56 10.37 4.04
CA ALA A 52 0.71 9.19 4.12
C ALA A 52 -0.56 9.35 3.24
N LYS A 53 -1.20 10.53 3.25
CA LYS A 53 -2.35 10.82 2.39
C LYS A 53 -1.98 10.78 0.90
N VAL A 54 -0.86 11.40 0.53
CA VAL A 54 -0.36 11.38 -0.86
C VAL A 54 -0.01 9.95 -1.29
N GLY A 55 0.64 9.18 -0.42
CA GLY A 55 0.96 7.77 -0.64
C GLY A 55 -0.28 6.92 -0.91
N ILE A 56 -1.35 7.08 -0.12
CA ILE A 56 -2.63 6.38 -0.33
C ILE A 56 -3.24 6.73 -1.69
N VAL A 57 -3.21 8.01 -2.08
CA VAL A 57 -3.72 8.47 -3.38
C VAL A 57 -2.93 7.84 -4.54
N LEU A 58 -1.61 7.82 -4.44
CA LEU A 58 -0.74 7.18 -5.44
C LEU A 58 -1.02 5.68 -5.55
N VAL A 59 -1.10 4.96 -4.43
CA VAL A 59 -1.38 3.52 -4.46
C VAL A 59 -2.76 3.24 -5.05
N TYR A 60 -3.79 4.04 -4.71
CA TYR A 60 -5.10 3.93 -5.34
C TYR A 60 -5.02 4.16 -6.86
N PHE A 61 -4.30 5.19 -7.30
CA PHE A 61 -4.12 5.50 -8.71
C PHE A 61 -3.41 4.36 -9.46
N PHE A 62 -2.29 3.85 -8.92
CA PHE A 62 -1.59 2.72 -9.52
C PHE A 62 -2.44 1.45 -9.56
N THR A 63 -3.15 1.14 -8.47
CA THR A 63 -4.04 -0.03 -8.41
C THR A 63 -5.15 0.07 -9.46
N LYS A 64 -5.75 1.25 -9.64
CA LYS A 64 -6.81 1.49 -10.62
C LYS A 64 -6.31 1.40 -12.06
N ASN A 65 -5.09 1.87 -12.34
CA ASN A 65 -4.48 1.76 -13.66
C ASN A 65 -4.04 0.32 -13.99
N LEU A 66 -3.55 -0.42 -13.00
CA LEU A 66 -3.22 -1.84 -13.14
C LEU A 66 -4.47 -2.70 -13.44
N GLU A 67 -5.60 -2.42 -12.80
CA GLU A 67 -6.88 -3.09 -13.14
C GLU A 67 -7.35 -2.80 -14.57
N LYS A 68 -7.04 -1.63 -15.12
CA LYS A 68 -7.31 -1.30 -16.53
C LYS A 68 -6.38 -2.02 -17.50
N PHE A 69 -5.13 -2.27 -17.09
CA PHE A 69 -4.13 -2.96 -17.93
C PHE A 69 -4.31 -4.48 -17.96
N TYR A 70 -4.94 -5.04 -16.91
CA TYR A 70 -5.22 -6.48 -16.81
C TYR A 70 -6.58 -6.89 -17.41
N LYS A 71 -7.42 -5.91 -17.79
CA LYS A 71 -8.67 -6.13 -18.54
C LYS A 71 -8.40 -6.08 -20.04
#